data_AF-A0A1H3VR99-F1
#
_entry.id   AF-A0A1H3VR99-F1
#
_cell.length_a   1.000
_cell.length_b   1.000
_cell.length_c   1.000
_cell.angle_alpha   90.00
_cell.angle_beta   90.00
_cell.angle_gamma   90.00
#
_symmetry.space_group_name_H-M   'P 1'
#
loop_
_entity.id
_entity.type
_entity.pdbx_description
1 polymer ?
#
loop_
_entity_poly.entity_id
_entity_poly.type
_entity_poly.pdbx_seq_one_letter_code
_entity_poly.pdbx_strand_id
1 'polypeptide(L)'
;MTKGWIAVLALIAADARADVFSFETPSGNIQCSVGLEVDGSDIRCVIIDRSGPPAAPRPAWCASDWGHVFFMRNRGLVEMSCEPLDRSRHAQETAEYGVTGEFGGLTCLSSRQGLNCVNEDGRGFFLSRGSQRAF
;
A
#
# COMPACT_ATOMS: atom_id res chain seq x y z
N MET A 1 18.97 61.50 -11.45
CA MET A 1 19.57 60.34 -10.75
C MET A 1 18.44 59.35 -10.45
N THR A 2 18.42 58.25 -11.19
CA THR A 2 17.34 57.26 -11.28
C THR A 2 17.32 56.32 -10.07
N LYS A 3 16.18 56.23 -9.36
CA LYS A 3 15.96 55.32 -8.22
C LYS A 3 15.52 53.95 -8.76
N GLY A 4 16.41 52.95 -8.68
CA GLY A 4 16.10 51.56 -9.01
C GLY A 4 15.32 50.87 -7.90
N TRP A 5 14.30 50.09 -8.27
CA TRP A 5 13.52 49.27 -7.35
C TRP A 5 14.00 47.81 -7.47
N ILE A 6 14.40 47.21 -6.36
CA ILE A 6 14.75 45.79 -6.28
C ILE A 6 13.45 45.04 -5.93
N ALA A 7 12.96 44.20 -6.83
CA ALA A 7 11.86 43.28 -6.55
C ALA A 7 12.42 42.00 -5.91
N VAL A 8 12.02 41.71 -4.68
CA VAL A 8 12.33 40.46 -3.99
C VAL A 8 11.26 39.43 -4.35
N LEU A 9 11.64 38.39 -5.07
CA LEU A 9 10.80 37.20 -5.31
C LEU A 9 10.88 36.30 -4.08
N ALA A 10 9.80 36.26 -3.30
CA ALA A 10 9.65 35.29 -2.21
C ALA A 10 9.32 33.90 -2.80
N LEU A 11 10.23 32.95 -2.64
CA LEU A 11 9.97 31.54 -2.92
C LEU A 11 9.07 30.98 -1.81
N ILE A 12 7.79 30.79 -2.14
CA ILE A 12 6.85 30.10 -1.27
C ILE A 12 7.14 28.60 -1.41
N ALA A 13 7.75 27.98 -0.40
CA ALA A 13 7.86 26.53 -0.35
C ALA A 13 6.45 25.96 -0.16
N ALA A 14 5.93 25.24 -1.16
CA ALA A 14 4.70 24.49 -1.00
C ALA A 14 5.01 23.22 -0.21
N ASP A 15 4.35 23.03 0.93
CA ASP A 15 4.33 21.76 1.64
C ASP A 15 3.67 20.71 0.73
N ALA A 16 4.45 19.77 0.21
CA ALA A 16 3.91 18.57 -0.41
C ALA A 16 3.33 17.69 0.71
N ARG A 17 2.02 17.76 0.92
CA ARG A 17 1.32 16.83 1.82
C ARG A 17 1.00 15.56 1.03
N ALA A 18 1.74 14.49 1.31
CA ALA A 18 1.29 13.15 0.94
C ALA A 18 0.18 12.77 1.90
N ASP A 19 -1.04 12.63 1.40
CA ASP A 19 -2.15 12.10 2.18
C ASP A 19 -1.94 10.58 2.31
N VAL A 20 -1.58 10.14 3.52
CA VAL A 20 -1.40 8.72 3.84
C VAL A 20 -2.67 8.20 4.48
N PHE A 21 -3.38 7.35 3.75
CA PHE A 21 -4.56 6.65 4.25
C PHE A 21 -4.15 5.27 4.77
N SER A 22 -4.72 4.81 5.88
CA SER A 22 -4.46 3.45 6.37
C SER A 22 -5.73 2.74 6.81
N PHE A 23 -5.84 1.47 6.46
CA PHE A 23 -6.99 0.65 6.81
C PHE A 23 -6.58 -0.76 7.20
N GLU A 24 -7.42 -1.46 7.96
CA GLU A 24 -7.30 -2.89 8.21
C GLU A 24 -8.57 -3.64 7.82
N THR A 25 -8.42 -4.93 7.54
CA THR A 25 -9.58 -5.82 7.38
C THR A 25 -10.30 -6.03 8.72
N PRO A 26 -11.60 -6.38 8.76
CA PRO A 26 -12.35 -6.53 10.02
C PRO A 26 -11.82 -7.63 10.94
N SER A 27 -11.13 -8.62 10.37
CA SER A 27 -10.41 -9.64 11.15
C SER A 27 -9.17 -9.12 11.89
N GLY A 28 -8.74 -7.91 11.56
CA GLY A 28 -7.44 -7.35 11.90
C GLY A 28 -6.25 -8.03 11.21
N ASN A 29 -6.42 -9.11 10.45
CA ASN A 29 -5.25 -9.88 10.00
C ASN A 29 -4.38 -9.15 8.96
N ILE A 30 -4.98 -8.25 8.18
CA ILE A 30 -4.32 -7.52 7.10
C ILE A 30 -4.46 -6.03 7.37
N GLN A 31 -3.34 -5.32 7.30
CA GLN A 31 -3.24 -3.87 7.46
C GLN A 31 -2.60 -3.26 6.22
N CYS A 32 -3.11 -2.12 5.77
CA CYS A 32 -2.64 -1.46 4.57
C CYS A 32 -2.42 0.03 4.81
N SER A 33 -1.40 0.57 4.15
CA SER A 33 -1.17 2.00 4.00
C SER A 33 -1.17 2.33 2.51
N VAL A 34 -1.80 3.44 2.16
CA VAL A 34 -1.95 3.96 0.81
C VAL A 34 -1.33 5.34 0.76
N GLY A 35 -0.40 5.56 -0.17
CA GLY A 35 0.10 6.88 -0.51
C GLY A 35 -0.64 7.43 -1.73
N LEU A 36 -1.08 8.69 -1.65
CA LEU A 36 -1.62 9.44 -2.77
C LEU A 36 -0.65 10.57 -3.11
N GLU A 37 -0.08 10.54 -4.31
CA GLU A 37 0.85 11.54 -4.82
C GLU A 37 0.32 12.14 -6.14
N VAL A 38 0.94 13.23 -6.59
CA VAL A 38 0.55 13.90 -7.85
C VAL A 38 0.76 12.98 -9.06
N ASP A 39 1.83 12.17 -9.04
CA ASP A 39 2.25 11.34 -10.17
C ASP A 39 1.80 9.87 -10.05
N GLY A 40 1.05 9.52 -9.00
CA GLY A 40 0.51 8.18 -8.83
C GLY A 40 0.07 7.84 -7.41
N SER A 41 -0.37 6.61 -7.23
CA SER A 41 -0.66 6.05 -5.90
C SER A 41 0.04 4.72 -5.69
N ASP A 42 0.27 4.39 -4.43
CA ASP A 42 0.81 3.12 -4.02
C ASP A 42 0.04 2.55 -2.83
N ILE A 43 0.16 1.23 -2.66
CA ILE A 43 -0.37 0.54 -1.51
C ILE A 43 0.66 -0.45 -0.99
N ARG A 44 0.83 -0.45 0.32
CA ARG A 44 1.61 -1.45 1.06
C ARG A 44 0.70 -2.14 2.05
N CYS A 45 0.58 -3.46 1.94
CA CYS A 45 -0.21 -4.27 2.86
C CYS A 45 0.67 -5.30 3.59
N VAL A 46 0.40 -5.47 4.89
CA VAL A 46 1.02 -6.46 5.76
C VAL A 46 -0.04 -7.47 6.20
N ILE A 47 0.21 -8.75 5.99
CA ILE A 47 -0.58 -9.84 6.57
C ILE A 47 0.17 -10.44 7.76
N ILE A 48 -0.46 -10.43 8.94
CA ILE A 48 0.19 -10.82 10.19
C ILE A 48 0.20 -12.35 10.36
N ASP A 49 -0.98 -12.98 10.36
CA ASP A 49 -1.15 -14.42 10.49
C ASP A 49 -1.42 -15.07 9.12
N ARG A 50 -0.57 -16.02 8.75
CA ARG A 50 -0.68 -16.81 7.53
C ARG A 50 -0.22 -18.25 7.79
N SER A 51 -0.96 -19.19 7.22
CA SER A 51 -0.65 -20.63 7.26
C SER A 51 -0.39 -21.25 5.89
N GLY A 52 -0.64 -20.52 4.79
CA GLY A 52 -0.41 -20.97 3.43
C GLY A 52 1.00 -20.68 2.88
N PRO A 53 1.35 -21.24 1.70
CA PRO A 53 2.58 -20.87 1.00
C PRO A 53 2.55 -19.38 0.60
N PRO A 54 3.73 -18.73 0.53
CA PRO A 54 3.82 -17.36 0.03
C PRO A 54 3.43 -17.28 -1.45
N ALA A 55 2.98 -16.11 -1.90
CA ALA A 55 2.61 -15.89 -3.31
C ALA A 55 3.79 -16.11 -4.29
N ALA A 56 5.03 -15.90 -3.83
CA ALA A 56 6.25 -16.17 -4.59
C ALA A 56 7.28 -16.94 -3.72
N PRO A 57 8.15 -17.77 -4.33
CA PRO A 57 9.24 -18.43 -3.62
C PRO A 57 10.13 -17.44 -2.90
N ARG A 58 10.60 -17.81 -1.70
CA ARG A 58 11.57 -16.99 -0.96
C ARG A 58 12.88 -16.88 -1.74
N PRO A 59 13.34 -15.66 -2.09
CA PRO A 59 14.62 -15.49 -2.76
C PRO A 59 15.80 -15.91 -1.88
N ALA A 60 16.88 -16.41 -2.48
CA ALA A 60 18.07 -16.87 -1.74
C ALA A 60 18.76 -15.76 -0.93
N TRP A 61 18.66 -14.51 -1.38
CA TRP A 61 19.24 -13.35 -0.69
C TRP A 61 18.42 -12.90 0.53
N CYS A 62 17.18 -13.39 0.68
CA CYS A 62 16.28 -12.92 1.72
C CYS A 62 16.60 -13.57 3.07
N ALA A 63 17.26 -12.82 3.96
CA ALA A 63 17.59 -13.24 5.33
C ALA A 63 16.53 -12.87 6.39
N SER A 64 15.44 -12.19 5.99
CA SER A 64 14.38 -11.72 6.90
C SER A 64 13.06 -12.48 6.73
N ASP A 65 11.94 -11.95 7.22
CA ASP A 65 10.63 -12.53 6.99
C ASP A 65 10.22 -12.38 5.52
N TRP A 66 9.51 -13.37 4.99
CA TRP A 66 9.02 -13.40 3.61
C TRP A 66 7.58 -13.88 3.58
N GLY A 67 6.78 -13.37 2.64
CA GLY A 67 5.35 -13.72 2.55
C GLY A 67 4.42 -12.85 3.39
N HIS A 68 4.92 -11.75 3.96
CA HIS A 68 4.13 -10.91 4.86
C HIS A 68 3.81 -9.53 4.30
N VAL A 69 4.67 -8.97 3.45
CA VAL A 69 4.53 -7.59 2.98
C VAL A 69 4.39 -7.59 1.46
N PHE A 70 3.34 -6.93 0.99
CA PHE A 70 3.01 -6.76 -0.41
C PHE A 70 2.97 -5.28 -0.74
N PHE A 71 3.55 -4.92 -1.88
CA PHE A 71 3.58 -3.56 -2.39
C PHE A 71 3.06 -3.54 -3.83
N MET A 72 2.32 -2.51 -4.19
CA MET A 72 1.85 -2.29 -5.56
C MET A 72 1.60 -0.81 -5.81
N ARG A 73 2.02 -0.32 -6.98
CA ARG A 73 1.62 0.99 -7.50
C ARG A 73 0.35 0.88 -8.34
N ASN A 74 -0.29 2.02 -8.61
CA ASN A 74 -1.44 2.12 -9.51
C ASN A 74 -1.18 1.56 -10.93
N ARG A 75 0.09 1.38 -11.31
CA ARG A 75 0.52 0.63 -12.50
C ARG A 75 1.72 -0.25 -12.19
N GLY A 76 1.97 -1.25 -13.03
CA GLY A 76 3.10 -2.17 -12.90
C GLY A 76 2.79 -3.42 -12.08
N LEU A 77 3.84 -4.10 -11.62
CA LEU A 77 3.76 -5.41 -10.97
C LEU A 77 3.57 -5.29 -9.45
N VAL A 78 3.09 -6.38 -8.85
CA VAL A 78 3.12 -6.57 -7.39
C VAL A 78 4.51 -7.00 -6.96
N GLU A 79 4.99 -6.41 -5.87
CA GLU A 79 6.25 -6.74 -5.22
C GLU A 79 6.00 -7.32 -3.84
N MET A 80 6.91 -8.19 -3.40
CA MET A 80 6.95 -8.71 -2.04
C MET A 80 8.25 -8.28 -1.37
N SER A 81 8.17 -7.80 -0.13
CA SER A 81 9.34 -7.33 0.61
C SER A 81 9.94 -8.43 1.50
N CYS A 82 11.28 -8.44 1.56
CA CYS A 82 12.04 -9.23 2.52
C CYS A 82 12.47 -8.33 3.68
N GLU A 83 11.69 -8.31 4.75
CA GLU A 83 11.90 -7.40 5.88
C GLU A 83 11.25 -7.95 7.16
N PRO A 84 11.66 -7.47 8.35
CA PRO A 84 11.09 -7.95 9.61
C PRO A 84 9.58 -7.70 9.65
N LEU A 85 8.82 -8.71 10.09
CA LEU A 85 7.38 -8.56 10.24
C LEU A 85 7.06 -7.59 11.39
N ASP A 86 6.54 -6.43 11.02
CA ASP A 86 5.86 -5.54 11.94
C ASP A 86 4.44 -6.03 12.26
N ARG A 87 4.16 -6.24 13.54
CA ARG A 87 2.85 -6.67 14.06
C ARG A 87 2.08 -5.53 14.72
N SER A 88 2.66 -4.33 14.73
CA SER A 88 2.03 -3.13 15.27
C SER A 88 0.72 -2.86 14.53
N ARG A 89 -0.28 -2.33 15.25
CA ARG A 89 -1.63 -2.07 14.71
C ARG A 89 -1.92 -0.58 14.75
N HIS A 90 -1.91 0.04 13.57
CA HIS A 90 -2.00 1.51 13.42
C HIS A 90 -2.91 1.94 12.27
N ALA A 91 -3.78 1.05 11.79
CA ALA A 91 -4.79 1.41 10.80
C ALA A 91 -5.76 2.47 11.36
N GLN A 92 -6.08 3.48 10.55
CA GLN A 92 -7.02 4.55 10.91
C GLN A 92 -8.47 4.10 10.72
N GLU A 93 -8.71 3.24 9.73
CA GLU A 93 -10.04 2.77 9.37
C GLU A 93 -10.13 1.24 9.28
N THR A 94 -11.37 0.74 9.33
CA THR A 94 -11.67 -0.67 9.08
C THR A 94 -12.41 -0.79 7.75
N ALA A 95 -11.87 -1.57 6.82
CA ALA A 95 -12.52 -1.89 5.55
C ALA A 95 -13.55 -3.01 5.76
N GLU A 96 -14.78 -2.65 6.13
CA GLU A 96 -15.86 -3.61 6.38
C GLU A 96 -16.06 -4.60 5.22
N TYR A 97 -16.52 -5.81 5.55
CA TYR A 97 -16.73 -6.83 4.52
C TYR A 97 -17.80 -6.39 3.51
N GLY A 98 -17.47 -6.51 2.22
CA GLY A 98 -18.29 -6.05 1.10
C GLY A 98 -17.96 -4.63 0.64
N VAL A 99 -17.09 -3.90 1.37
CA VAL A 99 -16.64 -2.56 0.96
C VAL A 99 -15.52 -2.67 -0.06
N THR A 100 -15.62 -1.81 -1.07
CA THR A 100 -14.56 -1.55 -2.05
C THR A 100 -14.01 -0.16 -1.82
N GLY A 101 -12.70 -0.05 -1.61
CA GLY A 101 -11.97 1.22 -1.55
C GLY A 101 -11.29 1.51 -2.88
N GLU A 102 -11.25 2.78 -3.26
CA GLU A 102 -10.60 3.28 -4.48
C GLU A 102 -9.56 4.34 -4.14
N PHE A 103 -8.36 4.21 -4.69
CA PHE A 103 -7.20 5.03 -4.34
C PHE A 103 -6.34 5.34 -5.58
N GLY A 104 -6.68 6.39 -6.35
CA GLY A 104 -5.83 6.88 -7.43
C GLY A 104 -5.44 5.83 -8.50
N GLY A 105 -6.35 4.93 -8.86
CA GLY A 105 -6.10 3.81 -9.80
C GLY A 105 -5.87 2.46 -9.13
N LEU A 106 -5.88 2.40 -7.79
CA LEU A 106 -5.92 1.15 -7.02
C LEU A 106 -7.34 0.87 -6.55
N THR A 107 -7.78 -0.38 -6.63
CA THR A 107 -9.08 -0.82 -6.12
C THR A 107 -8.90 -2.00 -5.19
N CYS A 108 -9.41 -1.91 -3.96
CA CYS A 108 -9.31 -2.96 -2.95
C CYS A 108 -10.69 -3.38 -2.44
N LEU A 109 -11.05 -4.64 -2.64
CA LEU A 109 -12.27 -5.25 -2.10
C LEU A 109 -11.96 -6.04 -0.83
N SER A 110 -12.57 -5.63 0.29
CA SER A 110 -12.57 -6.39 1.53
C SER A 110 -13.72 -7.40 1.50
N SER A 111 -13.41 -8.69 1.63
CA SER A 111 -14.42 -9.75 1.65
C SER A 111 -14.16 -10.75 2.77
N ARG A 112 -15.17 -11.56 3.10
CA ARG A 112 -15.00 -12.66 4.07
C ARG A 112 -13.97 -13.70 3.61
N GLN A 113 -13.64 -13.75 2.32
CA GLN A 113 -12.65 -14.68 1.77
C GLN A 113 -11.22 -14.13 1.91
N GLY A 114 -11.06 -12.81 1.94
CA GLY A 114 -9.77 -12.12 1.96
C GLY A 114 -9.87 -10.72 1.38
N LEU A 115 -8.72 -10.04 1.35
CA LEU A 115 -8.55 -8.74 0.71
C LEU A 115 -8.04 -8.94 -0.72
N ASN A 116 -8.71 -8.35 -1.70
CA ASN A 116 -8.29 -8.36 -3.10
C ASN A 116 -8.01 -6.94 -3.57
N CYS A 117 -6.76 -6.64 -3.92
CA CYS A 117 -6.37 -5.35 -4.47
C CYS A 117 -5.90 -5.50 -5.91
N VAL A 118 -6.30 -4.57 -6.78
CA VAL A 118 -5.91 -4.53 -8.20
C VAL A 118 -5.52 -3.11 -8.61
N ASN A 119 -4.70 -3.00 -9.63
CA ASN A 119 -4.27 -1.75 -10.23
C ASN A 119 -4.82 -1.57 -11.66
N GLU A 120 -4.51 -0.45 -12.31
CA GLU A 120 -5.05 -0.09 -13.61
C GLU A 120 -4.63 -1.03 -14.75
N ASP A 121 -3.52 -1.75 -14.56
CA ASP A 121 -3.01 -2.73 -15.53
C ASP A 121 -3.62 -4.13 -15.32
N GLY A 122 -4.55 -4.26 -14.36
CA GLY A 122 -5.17 -5.54 -13.97
C GLY A 122 -4.25 -6.45 -13.16
N ARG A 123 -3.10 -5.95 -12.70
CA ARG A 123 -2.21 -6.64 -11.76
C ARG A 123 -2.73 -6.46 -10.35
N GLY A 124 -2.41 -7.40 -9.47
CA GLY A 124 -3.01 -7.38 -8.15
C GLY A 124 -2.53 -8.47 -7.22
N PHE A 125 -3.01 -8.39 -5.99
CA PHE A 125 -2.81 -9.41 -4.99
C PHE A 125 -4.10 -9.76 -4.26
N PHE A 126 -4.18 -11.02 -3.86
CA PHE A 126 -5.19 -11.52 -2.95
C PHE A 126 -4.52 -12.06 -1.70
N LEU A 127 -5.00 -11.63 -0.52
CA LEU A 127 -4.48 -12.04 0.77
C LEU A 127 -5.58 -12.57 1.68
N SER A 128 -5.35 -13.73 2.27
CA SER A 128 -6.08 -14.28 3.39
C SER A 128 -5.14 -15.13 4.26
N ARG A 129 -5.58 -15.52 5.45
CA ARG A 129 -4.77 -16.38 6.35
C ARG A 129 -4.32 -17.67 5.65
N GLY A 130 -5.17 -18.27 4.81
CA GLY A 130 -4.89 -19.56 4.17
C GLY A 130 -4.31 -19.47 2.76
N SER A 131 -4.38 -18.31 2.10
CA SER A 131 -4.01 -18.19 0.68
C SER A 131 -3.45 -16.82 0.36
N GLN A 132 -2.41 -16.81 -0.49
CA GLN A 132 -1.85 -15.62 -1.08
C GLN A 132 -1.69 -15.81 -2.59
N ARG A 133 -1.98 -14.77 -3.37
CA ARG A 133 -1.75 -14.73 -4.82
C ARG A 133 -1.27 -13.35 -5.20
N ALA A 134 -0.34 -13.29 -6.14
CA ALA A 134 0.04 -12.09 -6.89
C ALA A 134 -0.13 -12.41 -8.38
N PHE A 135 -0.70 -11.50 -9.16
CA PHE A 135 -1.07 -11.71 -10.57
C PHE A 135 -0.90 -10.45 -11.40
#